data_AF-A0A6P1E9U0-F1
#
_entry.id   AF-A0A6P1E9U0-F1
#
_cell.length_a   1.000
_cell.length_b   1.000
_cell.length_c   1.000
_cell.angle_alpha   90.00
_cell.angle_beta   90.00
_cell.angle_gamma   90.00
#
_symmetry.space_group_name_H-M   'P 1'
#
loop_
_entity.id
_entity.type
_entity.pdbx_description
1 polymer ?
#
loop_
_entity_poly.entity_id
_entity_poly.type
_entity_poly.pdbx_seq_one_letter_code
_entity_poly.pdbx_strand_id
1 'polypeptide(L)' 'MDSEDRFNQLMTQLGSLNEQVRQLEDVDYMTATYKGYSNAGLTLEEVKDEIDRLRQQIETLNRELDAFD' A
#
# COMPACT_ATOMS: atom_id res chain seq x y z
N MET A 1 -12.10 -5.17 -22.67
CA MET A 1 -11.84 -4.11 -21.68
C MET A 1 -10.98 -3.11 -22.38
N ASP A 2 -11.39 -1.85 -22.42
CA ASP A 2 -10.64 -0.83 -23.15
C ASP A 2 -9.31 -0.54 -22.42
N SER A 3 -8.31 -0.04 -23.16
CA SER A 3 -7.04 0.42 -22.60
C SER A 3 -7.26 1.49 -21.53
N GLU A 4 -8.23 2.38 -21.77
CA GLU A 4 -8.66 3.41 -20.81
C GLU A 4 -9.29 2.80 -19.54
N ASP A 5 -10.14 1.77 -19.67
CA ASP A 5 -10.73 1.08 -18.53
C ASP A 5 -9.65 0.43 -17.65
N ARG A 6 -8.65 -0.21 -18.27
CA ARG A 6 -7.54 -0.84 -17.55
C ARG A 6 -6.69 0.21 -16.83
N PHE A 7 -6.33 1.30 -17.51
CA PHE A 7 -5.57 2.40 -16.91
C PHE A 7 -6.29 2.99 -15.69
N ASN A 8 -7.58 3.28 -15.81
CA ASN A 8 -8.40 3.81 -14.71
C ASN A 8 -8.47 2.85 -13.52
N GLN A 9 -8.56 1.54 -13.77
CA GLN A 9 -8.52 0.53 -12.72
C GLN A 9 -7.16 0.49 -12.00
N LEU A 10 -6.06 0.51 -12.74
CA LEU A 10 -4.71 0.51 -12.17
C LEU A 10 -4.47 1.78 -11.34
N MET A 11 -4.89 2.95 -11.83
CA MET A 11 -4.82 4.21 -11.06
C MET A 11 -5.64 4.16 -9.77
N THR A 12 -6.84 3.59 -9.81
CA THR A 12 -7.69 3.42 -8.61
C THR A 12 -7.02 2.49 -7.59
N GLN A 13 -6.45 1.38 -8.05
CA GLN A 13 -5.72 0.44 -7.18
C GLN A 13 -4.48 1.08 -6.57
N LEU A 14 -3.69 1.81 -7.36
CA LEU A 14 -2.53 2.55 -6.88
C LEU A 14 -2.90 3.57 -5.80
N GLY A 15 -3.98 4.33 -6.01
CA GLY A 15 -4.49 5.26 -5.00
C GLY A 15 -4.86 4.57 -3.68
N SER A 16 -5.55 3.42 -3.76
CA SER A 16 -5.92 2.64 -2.58
C SER A 16 -4.71 2.09 -1.82
N LEU A 17 -3.72 1.55 -2.53
CA LEU A 17 -2.50 1.02 -1.89
C LEU A 17 -1.67 2.12 -1.23
N ASN A 18 -1.54 3.29 -1.87
CA ASN A 18 -0.85 4.42 -1.28
C ASN A 18 -1.52 4.90 0.01
N GLU A 19 -2.85 4.91 0.06
CA GLU A 19 -3.57 5.26 1.28
C GLU A 19 -3.36 4.22 2.40
N GLN A 20 -3.34 2.94 2.05
CA GLN A 20 -3.05 1.88 3.02
C GLN A 20 -1.62 1.98 3.57
N VAL A 21 -0.64 2.27 2.71
CA VAL A 21 0.75 2.50 3.15
C VAL A 21 0.82 3.70 4.11
N ARG A 22 0.17 4.83 3.77
CA ARG A 22 0.12 5.99 4.67
C ARG A 22 -0.50 5.65 6.02
N GLN A 23 -1.62 4.94 6.04
CA GLN A 23 -2.26 4.51 7.28
C GLN A 23 -1.32 3.64 8.13
N LEU A 24 -0.61 2.70 7.49
CA LEU A 24 0.34 1.84 8.19
C LEU A 24 1.53 2.63 8.75
N GLU A 25 2.08 3.57 7.98
CA GLU A 25 3.24 4.38 8.37
C GLU A 25 2.91 5.42 9.44
N ASP A 26 1.82 6.17 9.24
CA ASP A 26 1.49 7.33 10.07
C ASP A 26 0.78 6.93 11.37
N VAL A 27 0.06 5.81 11.38
CA VAL A 27 -0.79 5.40 12.50
C VAL A 27 -0.33 4.08 13.09
N ASP A 28 -0.31 3.01 12.31
CA ASP A 28 -0.12 1.67 12.88
C ASP A 28 1.32 1.40 13.32
N TYR A 29 2.31 1.89 12.58
CA TYR A 29 3.72 1.83 12.95
C TYR A 29 3.99 2.58 14.24
N MET A 30 3.47 3.81 14.33
CA MET A 30 3.59 4.63 15.54
C MET A 30 2.89 3.96 16.73
N THR A 31 1.67 3.47 16.52
CA THR A 31 0.90 2.78 17.56
C THR A 31 1.62 1.52 18.06
N ALA A 32 2.10 0.66 17.14
CA ALA A 32 2.82 -0.56 17.48
C ALA A 32 4.17 -0.27 18.16
N THR A 33 4.87 0.80 17.76
CA THR A 33 6.12 1.23 18.40
C THR A 33 5.91 1.59 19.87
N TYR A 34 4.81 2.27 20.20
CA TYR A 34 4.55 2.70 21.58
C TYR A 34 3.79 1.67 22.43
N LYS A 35 2.87 0.91 21.83
CA LYS A 35 1.95 0.01 22.55
C LYS A 35 2.29 -1.47 22.39
N GLY A 36 3.26 -1.81 21.54
CA GLY A 36 3.63 -3.18 21.16
C GLY A 36 2.78 -3.75 20.02
N TYR A 37 1.57 -3.21 19.79
CA TYR A 37 0.66 -3.61 18.72
C TYR A 37 -0.06 -2.42 18.10
N SER A 38 -0.43 -2.53 16.82
CA SER A 38 -1.24 -1.57 16.08
C SER A 38 -2.71 -1.61 16.50
N ASN A 39 -3.55 -0.72 15.93
CA ASN A 39 -4.99 -0.75 16.21
C ASN A 39 -5.67 -2.01 15.66
N ALA A 40 -5.09 -2.61 14.61
CA ALA A 40 -5.53 -3.88 14.06
C ALA A 40 -4.95 -5.10 14.80
N GLY A 41 -4.15 -4.90 15.85
CA GLY A 41 -3.53 -5.97 16.63
C GLY A 41 -2.24 -6.54 16.02
N LEU A 42 -1.66 -5.88 15.03
CA LEU A 42 -0.40 -6.30 14.41
C LEU A 42 0.79 -5.87 15.27
N THR A 43 1.79 -6.73 15.40
CA THR A 43 3.09 -6.37 15.96
C THR A 43 3.81 -5.34 15.09
N LEU A 44 4.83 -4.68 15.62
CA LEU A 44 5.65 -3.73 14.85
C LEU A 44 6.29 -4.39 13.61
N GLU A 45 6.71 -5.64 13.73
CA GLU A 45 7.32 -6.36 12.60
C GLU A 45 6.29 -6.68 11.53
N GLU A 46 5.10 -7.16 11.90
CA GLU A 46 4.01 -7.41 10.95
C GLU A 46 3.55 -6.13 10.25
N VAL A 47 3.58 -4.98 10.93
CA VAL A 47 3.30 -3.68 10.29
C VAL A 47 4.35 -3.35 9.23
N LYS A 48 5.64 -3.57 9.51
CA LYS A 48 6.73 -3.33 8.54
C LYS A 48 6.63 -4.29 7.35
N ASP A 49 6.39 -5.56 7.60
CA ASP A 49 6.22 -6.58 6.57
C ASP A 49 5.07 -6.22 5.62
N GLU A 50 3.95 -5.73 6.17
CA GLU A 50 2.81 -5.30 5.34
C GLU A 50 3.13 -4.03 4.55
N ILE A 51 3.84 -3.05 5.13
CA ILE A 51 4.32 -1.86 4.40
C ILE A 51 5.18 -2.27 3.21
N ASP A 52 6.18 -3.14 3.43
CA ASP A 52 7.09 -3.57 2.37
C ASP A 52 6.36 -4.36 1.28
N ARG A 53 5.42 -5.23 1.67
CA ARG A 53 4.56 -5.96 0.73
C ARG A 53 3.68 -5.02 -0.11
N LEU A 54 3.09 -3.98 0.48
CA LEU A 54 2.28 -3.01 -0.26
C LEU A 54 3.15 -2.15 -1.19
N ARG A 55 4.35 -1.76 -0.76
CA ARG A 55 5.31 -1.03 -1.61
C ARG A 55 5.73 -1.84 -2.83
N GLN A 56 5.98 -3.14 -2.69
CA GLN A 56 6.25 -4.02 -3.83
C GLN A 56 5.08 -4.12 -4.82
N GLN A 57 3.84 -4.13 -4.31
CA GLN A 57 2.64 -4.08 -5.15
C GLN A 57 2.51 -2.75 -5.89
N ILE A 58 2.77 -1.63 -5.20
CA ILE A 58 2.80 -0.29 -5.80
C ILE A 58 3.84 -0.21 -6.92
N GLU A 59 5.06 -0.72 -6.69
CA GLU A 59 6.10 -0.76 -7.72
C GLU A 59 5.66 -1.57 -8.95
N THR A 60 4.99 -2.71 -8.75
CA THR A 60 4.46 -3.53 -9.84
C THR A 60 3.39 -2.78 -10.63
N LEU A 61 2.45 -2.13 -9.93
CA LEU A 61 1.41 -1.30 -10.53
C LEU A 61 1.97 -0.12 -11.32
N ASN A 62 2.99 0.56 -10.78
CA ASN A 62 3.64 1.66 -11.49
C ASN A 62 4.30 1.17 -12.78
N ARG A 63 4.98 0.02 -12.78
CA ARG A 63 5.53 -0.57 -14.01
C ARG A 63 4.45 -0.95 -15.03
N GLU A 64 3.29 -1.41 -14.57
CA GLU A 64 2.15 -1.66 -15.46
C GLU A 64 1.61 -0.35 -16.05
N LEU A 65 1.50 0.71 -15.26
CA LEU A 65 1.05 2.03 -15.69
C LEU A 65 2.02 2.68 -16.68
N ASP A 66 3.33 2.54 -16.45
CA ASP A 66 4.38 3.04 -17.36
C ASP A 66 4.30 2.38 -18.76
N ALA A 67 3.65 1.22 -18.89
CA ALA A 67 3.43 0.56 -20.17
C ALA A 67 2.26 1.15 -21.00
N PHE A 68 1.50 2.11 -20.43
CA PHE A 68 0.44 2.84 -21.12
C PHE A 68 0.89 4.19 -21.70
N ASP A 69 2.09 4.66 -21.34
CA ASP A 69 2.76 5.83 -21.95
C ASP A 69 3.32 5.50 -23.35
#